data_AF-A0A257GYS7-F1
#
_entry.id   AF-A0A257GYS7-F1
#
_cell.length_a   1.000
_cell.length_b   1.000
_cell.length_c   1.000
_cell.angle_alpha   90.00
_cell.angle_beta   90.00
_cell.angle_gamma   90.00
#
_symmetry.space_group_name_H-M   'P 1'
#
loop_
_entity.id
_entity.type
_entity.pdbx_description
1 polymer ?
#
loop_
_entity_poly.entity_id
_entity_poly.type
_entity_poly.pdbx_seq_one_letter_code
_entity_poly.pdbx_strand_id
1 'polypeptide(L)'
;MQNVSIETQLDIVETKLNDAMSCLTEGDAQALMDASASLQATAMTLVQLMHTHRKSASPKQYGMQIGQLAQKLIELRENLVRRSAYVDRALQVVLPTADLPSYQSRSPYGAAMRSSGNLRAISA
;
A
#
# COMPACT_ATOMS: atom_id res chain seq x y z
N MET A 1 -34.12 -4.60 17.36
CA MET A 1 -33.23 -4.55 16.18
C MET A 1 -33.07 -3.09 15.81
N GLN A 2 -31.96 -2.45 16.18
CA GLN A 2 -31.72 -1.05 15.81
C GLN A 2 -31.54 -0.99 14.30
N ASN A 3 -32.37 -0.22 13.60
CA ASN A 3 -32.18 0.11 12.20
C ASN A 3 -30.90 0.93 12.10
N VAL A 4 -29.76 0.28 11.86
CA VAL A 4 -28.51 0.97 11.53
C VAL A 4 -28.76 1.66 10.19
N SER A 5 -28.80 2.98 10.20
CA SER A 5 -28.98 3.75 8.98
C SER A 5 -27.71 3.68 8.13
N ILE A 6 -27.88 3.82 6.81
CA ILE A 6 -26.76 3.86 5.87
C ILE A 6 -25.80 5.02 6.23
N GLU A 7 -26.35 6.13 6.71
CA GLU A 7 -25.59 7.30 7.17
C GLU A 7 -24.66 6.95 8.34
N THR A 8 -25.18 6.31 9.39
CA THR A 8 -24.36 5.89 10.53
C THR A 8 -23.26 4.92 10.10
N GLN A 9 -23.55 4.03 9.15
CA GLN A 9 -22.54 3.10 8.66
C GLN A 9 -21.46 3.79 7.81
N LEU A 10 -21.80 4.83 7.05
CA LEU A 10 -20.83 5.65 6.32
C LEU A 10 -19.90 6.41 7.28
N ASP A 11 -20.43 7.00 8.35
CA ASP A 11 -19.63 7.69 9.37
C ASP A 11 -18.66 6.73 10.09
N ILE A 12 -19.13 5.50 10.37
CA ILE A 12 -18.29 4.45 10.97
C ILE A 12 -17.15 4.06 10.02
N VAL A 13 -17.44 3.89 8.73
CA VAL A 13 -16.41 3.57 7.73
C VAL A 13 -15.40 4.71 7.61
N GLU A 14 -15.85 5.95 7.62
CA GLU A 14 -14.98 7.12 7.60
C GLU A 14 -14.05 7.16 8.82
N THR A 15 -14.61 6.94 10.01
CA THR A 15 -13.83 6.90 11.26
C THR A 15 -12.77 5.81 11.20
N LYS A 16 -13.14 4.59 10.79
CA LYS A 16 -12.19 3.47 10.68
C LYS A 16 -11.09 3.72 9.65
N LEU A 17 -11.41 4.44 8.59
CA LEU A 17 -10.44 4.82 7.58
C LEU A 17 -9.46 5.87 8.11
N ASN A 18 -9.94 6.85 8.88
CA ASN A 18 -9.08 7.82 9.56
C ASN A 18 -8.17 7.13 10.60
N ASP A 19 -8.71 6.17 11.37
CA ASP A 19 -7.92 5.37 12.33
C ASP A 19 -6.76 4.64 11.63
N ALA A 20 -7.03 4.01 10.47
CA ALA A 20 -6.02 3.30 9.69
C ALA A 20 -4.94 4.24 9.15
N MET A 21 -5.31 5.45 8.71
CA MET A 21 -4.35 6.48 8.29
C MET A 21 -3.46 6.94 9.45
N SER A 22 -4.02 7.13 10.65
CA SER A 22 -3.25 7.49 11.84
C SER A 22 -2.26 6.39 12.22
N CYS A 23 -2.69 5.12 12.25
CA CYS A 23 -1.81 3.98 12.53
C CYS A 23 -0.63 3.90 11.54
N LEU A 24 -0.87 4.24 10.27
CA LEU A 24 0.18 4.26 9.25
C LEU A 24 1.23 5.35 9.51
N THR A 25 0.83 6.50 10.06
CA THR A 25 1.76 7.57 10.46
C THR A 25 2.55 7.21 11.71
N GLU A 26 1.93 6.52 12.67
CA GLU A 26 2.57 6.05 13.91
C GLU A 26 3.56 4.90 13.65
N GLY A 27 3.36 4.14 12.58
CA GLY A 27 4.27 3.07 12.16
C GLY A 27 4.08 1.76 12.94
N ASP A 28 2.99 1.63 13.68
CA ASP A 28 2.60 0.37 14.32
C ASP A 28 1.94 -0.56 13.29
N ALA A 29 2.70 -1.58 12.86
CA ALA A 29 2.23 -2.55 11.87
C ALA A 29 1.07 -3.41 12.38
N GLN A 30 1.03 -3.72 13.67
CA GLN A 30 -0.03 -4.56 14.25
C GLN A 30 -1.33 -3.77 14.34
N ALA A 31 -1.26 -2.53 14.86
CA ALA A 31 -2.42 -1.64 14.89
C ALA A 31 -2.99 -1.37 13.50
N LEU A 32 -2.12 -1.22 12.48
CA LEU A 32 -2.53 -1.04 11.09
C LEU A 32 -3.25 -2.27 10.52
N MET A 33 -2.79 -3.48 10.84
CA MET A 33 -3.46 -4.73 10.45
C MET A 33 -4.86 -4.82 11.07
N ASP A 34 -4.97 -4.56 12.36
CA ASP A 34 -6.24 -4.64 13.11
C ASP A 34 -7.25 -3.57 12.63
N ALA A 35 -6.77 -2.35 12.38
CA ALA A 35 -7.56 -1.27 11.79
C ALA A 35 -8.05 -1.62 10.38
N SER A 36 -7.19 -2.23 9.55
CA SER A 36 -7.53 -2.65 8.19
C SER A 36 -8.57 -3.77 8.17
N ALA A 37 -8.44 -4.76 9.05
CA ALA A 37 -9.43 -5.83 9.20
C ALA A 37 -10.80 -5.28 9.65
N SER A 38 -10.78 -4.32 10.59
CA SER A 38 -11.99 -3.65 11.05
C SER A 38 -12.65 -2.82 9.95
N LEU A 39 -11.88 -2.08 9.14
CA LEU A 39 -12.36 -1.32 7.99
C LEU A 39 -13.01 -2.23 6.94
N GLN A 40 -12.41 -3.39 6.68
CA GLN A 40 -12.97 -4.37 5.73
C GLN A 40 -14.34 -4.89 6.21
N ALA A 41 -14.47 -5.23 7.49
CA ALA A 41 -15.72 -5.72 8.07
C ALA A 41 -16.85 -4.68 8.00
N THR A 42 -16.54 -3.40 8.30
CA THR A 42 -17.53 -2.32 8.25
C THR A 42 -17.92 -1.97 6.81
N ALA A 43 -16.97 -2.02 5.87
CA ALA A 43 -17.23 -1.83 4.45
C ALA A 43 -18.12 -2.93 3.87
N MET A 44 -17.90 -4.20 4.23
CA MET A 44 -18.78 -5.31 3.81
C MET A 44 -20.20 -5.13 4.34
N THR A 45 -20.34 -4.69 5.59
CA THR A 45 -21.64 -4.41 6.21
C THR A 45 -22.36 -3.27 5.47
N LEU A 46 -21.63 -2.21 5.09
CA LEU A 46 -22.17 -1.11 4.29
C LEU A 46 -22.68 -1.58 2.92
N VAL A 47 -21.89 -2.40 2.21
CA VAL A 47 -22.28 -2.96 0.91
C VAL A 47 -23.55 -3.80 1.04
N GLN A 48 -23.66 -4.61 2.08
CA GLN A 48 -24.84 -5.43 2.34
C GLN A 48 -26.09 -4.57 2.62
N LEU A 49 -25.96 -3.50 3.42
CA LEU A 49 -27.04 -2.55 3.68
C LEU A 49 -27.47 -1.81 2.40
N MET A 50 -26.51 -1.34 1.59
CA MET A 50 -26.80 -0.69 0.31
C MET A 50 -27.51 -1.63 -0.67
N HIS A 51 -27.14 -2.92 -0.70
CA HIS A 51 -27.81 -3.90 -1.54
C HIS A 51 -29.25 -4.14 -1.09
N THR A 52 -29.47 -4.22 0.22
CA THR A 52 -30.80 -4.42 0.82
C THR A 52 -31.73 -3.22 0.58
N HIS A 53 -31.19 -2.00 0.59
CA HIS A 53 -31.94 -0.76 0.42
C HIS A 53 -31.88 -0.18 -1.00
N ARG A 54 -31.43 -0.96 -2.00
CA ARG A 54 -31.20 -0.50 -3.40
C ARG A 54 -32.42 0.18 -4.05
N LYS A 55 -33.64 -0.18 -3.64
CA LYS A 55 -34.89 0.41 -4.15
C LYS A 55 -35.34 1.69 -3.42
N SER A 56 -34.82 1.92 -2.21
CA SER A 56 -35.23 3.03 -1.33
C SER A 56 -34.21 4.16 -1.29
N ALA A 57 -32.93 3.88 -1.56
CA ALA A 57 -31.87 4.87 -1.54
C ALA A 57 -31.73 5.57 -2.89
N SER A 58 -31.92 6.89 -2.91
CA SER A 58 -31.57 7.70 -4.07
C SER A 58 -30.04 7.70 -4.25
N PRO A 59 -29.49 7.31 -5.41
CA PRO A 59 -28.04 7.31 -5.64
C PRO A 59 -27.41 8.71 -5.52
N LYS A 60 -28.21 9.79 -5.63
CA LYS A 60 -27.73 11.16 -5.40
C LYS A 60 -27.51 11.49 -3.92
N GLN A 61 -28.15 10.78 -3.00
CA GLN A 61 -28.12 11.11 -1.57
C GLN A 61 -26.77 10.80 -0.94
N TYR A 62 -26.12 9.69 -1.32
CA TYR A 62 -24.86 9.24 -0.72
C TYR A 62 -23.66 9.32 -1.69
N GLY A 63 -23.88 9.68 -2.95
CA GLY A 63 -22.83 9.66 -3.99
C GLY A 63 -21.62 10.54 -3.66
N MET A 64 -21.84 11.71 -3.04
CA MET A 64 -20.75 12.61 -2.65
C MET A 64 -19.89 12.01 -1.54
N GLN A 65 -20.51 11.48 -0.47
CA GLN A 65 -19.79 10.85 0.64
C GLN A 65 -19.02 9.60 0.20
N ILE A 66 -19.63 8.76 -0.63
CA ILE A 66 -18.98 7.59 -1.21
C ILE A 66 -17.79 8.01 -2.10
N GLY A 67 -17.93 9.08 -2.87
CA GLY A 67 -16.83 9.65 -3.67
C GLY A 67 -15.67 10.14 -2.81
N GLN A 68 -15.95 10.82 -1.69
CA GLN A 68 -14.93 11.25 -0.74
C GLN A 68 -14.22 10.05 -0.08
N LEU A 69 -14.96 9.02 0.33
CA LEU A 69 -14.38 7.78 0.87
C LEU A 69 -13.47 7.08 -0.15
N ALA A 70 -13.89 7.02 -1.41
CA ALA A 70 -13.07 6.46 -2.49
C ALA A 70 -11.76 7.23 -2.65
N GLN A 71 -11.80 8.57 -2.60
CA GLN A 71 -10.59 9.40 -2.66
C GLN A 71 -9.65 9.12 -1.49
N LYS A 72 -10.16 9.06 -0.26
CA LYS A 72 -9.34 8.76 0.92
C LYS A 72 -8.73 7.35 0.87
N LEU A 73 -9.42 6.37 0.32
CA LEU A 73 -8.86 5.02 0.09
C LEU A 73 -7.70 5.02 -0.90
N ILE A 74 -7.79 5.84 -1.96
CA ILE A 74 -6.69 6.02 -2.92
C ILE A 74 -5.47 6.61 -2.21
N GLU A 75 -5.67 7.64 -1.39
CA GLU A 75 -4.60 8.26 -0.60
C GLU A 75 -3.94 7.28 0.38
N LEU A 76 -4.74 6.48 1.10
CA LEU A 76 -4.22 5.41 1.98
C LEU A 76 -3.36 4.42 1.20
N ARG A 77 -3.82 3.99 0.02
CA ARG A 77 -3.07 3.08 -0.85
C ARG A 77 -1.73 3.68 -1.30
N GLU A 78 -1.73 4.94 -1.72
CA GLU A 78 -0.48 5.62 -2.10
C GLU A 78 0.50 5.71 -0.94
N ASN A 79 0.01 6.01 0.26
CA ASN A 79 0.86 6.10 1.45
C ASN A 79 1.46 4.74 1.84
N LEU A 80 0.70 3.65 1.71
CA LEU A 80 1.20 2.29 1.88
C LEU A 80 2.32 1.96 0.89
N VAL A 81 2.12 2.28 -0.40
CA VAL A 81 3.14 2.04 -1.44
C VAL A 81 4.40 2.85 -1.20
N ARG A 82 4.27 4.12 -0.78
CA ARG A 82 5.43 4.94 -0.40
C ARG A 82 6.14 4.29 0.78
N ARG A 83 5.41 3.88 1.83
CA ARG A 83 5.99 3.27 3.03
C ARG A 83 6.72 1.97 2.71
N SER A 84 6.18 1.12 1.83
CA SER A 84 6.87 -0.11 1.42
C SER A 84 8.20 0.21 0.74
N ALA A 85 8.23 1.17 -0.18
CA ALA A 85 9.47 1.59 -0.84
C ALA A 85 10.52 2.17 0.14
N TYR A 86 10.08 2.90 1.17
CA TYR A 86 10.98 3.36 2.23
C TYR A 86 11.54 2.20 3.06
N VAL A 87 10.70 1.23 3.44
CA VAL A 87 11.11 0.04 4.18
C VAL A 87 12.09 -0.80 3.34
N ASP A 88 11.82 -1.00 2.06
CA ASP A 88 12.70 -1.76 1.16
C ASP A 88 14.09 -1.11 1.04
N ARG A 89 14.14 0.23 0.91
CA ARG A 89 15.42 0.97 0.90
C ARG A 89 16.15 0.89 2.24
N ALA A 90 15.42 1.00 3.35
CA ALA A 90 16.02 0.85 4.68
C ALA A 90 16.58 -0.56 4.89
N LEU A 91 15.85 -1.58 4.42
CA LEU A 91 16.30 -2.97 4.44
C LEU A 91 17.58 -3.15 3.60
N GLN A 92 17.67 -2.54 2.41
CA GLN A 92 18.90 -2.59 1.59
C GLN A 92 20.12 -1.97 2.30
N VAL A 93 19.92 -0.99 3.18
CA VAL A 93 21.02 -0.38 3.97
C VAL A 93 21.46 -1.31 5.11
N VAL A 94 20.51 -1.92 5.82
CA VAL A 94 20.79 -2.78 6.97
C VAL A 94 21.30 -4.16 6.55
N LEU A 95 20.67 -4.71 5.52
CA LEU A 95 21.03 -5.96 4.87
C LEU A 95 21.30 -5.63 3.40
N PRO A 96 22.52 -5.16 3.06
CA PRO A 96 22.90 -5.09 1.66
C PRO A 96 22.86 -6.52 1.14
N THR A 97 21.79 -6.85 0.43
CA THR A 97 21.81 -7.98 -0.49
C THR A 97 22.87 -7.62 -1.49
N ALA A 98 24.11 -8.04 -1.21
CA ALA A 98 25.08 -8.25 -2.26
C ALA A 98 24.32 -9.10 -3.27
N ASP A 99 24.16 -8.58 -4.50
CA ASP A 99 23.97 -9.44 -5.65
C ASP A 99 25.10 -10.45 -5.57
N LEU A 100 24.85 -11.59 -4.92
CA LEU A 100 25.77 -12.71 -4.89
C LEU A 100 25.84 -13.10 -6.36
N PRO A 101 27.00 -12.95 -7.03
CA PRO A 101 27.15 -13.58 -8.32
C PRO A 101 27.19 -15.08 -8.03
N SER A 102 26.03 -15.73 -8.03
CA SER A 102 25.86 -17.16 -7.78
C SER A 102 26.57 -18.04 -8.81
N TYR A 103 27.27 -17.42 -9.77
CA TYR A 103 28.11 -18.07 -10.76
C TYR A 103 29.32 -17.21 -11.14
N GLN A 104 30.17 -16.80 -10.19
CA GLN A 104 31.60 -16.74 -10.51
C GLN A 104 32.17 -18.16 -10.56
N SER A 105 31.83 -18.89 -11.63
CA SER A 105 32.73 -19.94 -12.12
C SER A 105 33.94 -19.23 -12.68
N ARG A 106 34.91 -18.99 -11.81
CA ARG A 106 36.29 -18.67 -12.14
C ARG A 106 36.85 -19.86 -12.94
N SER A 107 36.54 -19.92 -14.23
CA SER A 107 37.24 -20.81 -15.16
C SER A 107 38.49 -20.07 -15.64
N PRO A 108 39.72 -20.54 -15.32
CA PRO A 108 40.94 -19.98 -15.90
C PRO A 108 41.17 -20.42 -17.36
N TYR A 109 40.26 -21.20 -17.94
CA TYR A 109 40.33 -21.68 -19.33
C TYR A 109 39.03 -21.34 -20.05
N GLY A 110 38.94 -20.14 -20.63
CA GLY A 110 37.78 -19.77 -21.44
C GLY A 110 37.86 -18.35 -21.97
N ALA A 111 38.16 -18.24 -23.26
CA ALA A 111 38.10 -17.07 -24.13
C ALA A 111 39.29 -16.09 -24.06
N ALA A 112 40.29 -16.43 -24.87
CA ALA A 112 41.14 -15.46 -25.53
C ALA A 112 40.31 -14.44 -26.35
N MET A 113 40.79 -13.18 -26.33
CA MET A 113 40.78 -12.25 -27.46
C MET A 113 39.44 -11.61 -27.89
N ARG A 114 39.20 -10.33 -27.54
CA ARG A 114 39.46 -9.12 -28.39
C ARG A 114 38.68 -7.88 -27.93
N SER A 115 39.26 -6.72 -28.28
CA SER A 115 38.69 -5.35 -28.31
C SER A 115 39.03 -4.48 -27.09
N SER A 116 40.23 -3.90 -27.00
CA SER A 116 40.67 -2.67 -27.69
C SER A 116 40.11 -1.38 -27.08
N GLY A 117 40.94 -0.73 -26.25
CA GLY A 117 41.14 0.72 -26.18
C GLY A 117 39.98 1.60 -25.69
N ASN A 118 40.04 2.05 -24.42
CA ASN A 118 40.18 3.47 -24.06
C ASN A 118 40.31 3.62 -22.52
N LEU A 119 41.54 3.58 -21.98
CA LEU A 119 41.78 4.05 -20.61
C LEU A 119 42.21 5.51 -20.71
N ARG A 120 41.29 6.43 -20.36
CA ARG A 120 41.65 7.82 -20.09
C ARG A 120 42.52 7.84 -18.84
N ALA A 121 43.81 8.09 -19.03
CA ALA A 121 44.73 8.47 -17.98
C ALA A 121 44.28 9.82 -17.39
N ILE A 122 43.99 9.82 -16.09
CA ILE A 122 44.01 11.04 -15.27
C ILE A 122 45.44 11.14 -14.74
N SER A 123 46.23 12.00 -15.37
CA SER A 123 47.56 12.40 -14.91
C SER A 123 47.43 13.36 -13.72
N ALA A 124 48.18 13.07 -12.66
CA ALA A 124 48.63 14.02 -11.65
C ALA A 124 50.16 13.93 -11.60
#